data_AF-A0A094GIF7-F1
#
_entry.id   AF-A0A094GIF7-F1
#
_cell.length_a   1.000
_cell.length_b   1.000
_cell.length_c   1.000
_cell.angle_alpha   90.00
_cell.angle_beta   90.00
_cell.angle_gamma   90.00
#
_symmetry.space_group_name_H-M   'P 1'
#
loop_
_entity.id
_entity.type
_entity.pdbx_description
1 polymer ?
#
loop_
_entity_poly.entity_id
_entity_poly.type
_entity_poly.pdbx_seq_one_letter_code
_entity_poly.pdbx_strand_id
1 'polypeptide(L)'
;MATPIPFLSALRLASRRTTSSLRPLLPAAQRRALASVTTQHNFPTRAPAAPVPIPNYANRAFASSSGRSPADEIAERLQQMYAETKDEFEIAVESTEANAVYAQDDRDVTREELEKLKKAWEEAIEGEGEVQTELKGRAFAQRIKELENAVVALEQKATEES
;
A
#
# COMPACT_ATOMS: atom_id res chain seq x y z
N MET A 1 -47.40 23.25 -21.82
CA MET A 1 -46.26 24.15 -22.08
C MET A 1 -46.05 25.01 -20.85
N ALA A 2 -44.98 24.76 -20.08
CA ALA A 2 -44.56 25.63 -18.97
C ALA A 2 -43.10 25.31 -18.58
N THR A 3 -42.19 26.25 -18.85
CA THR A 3 -40.86 26.39 -18.23
C THR A 3 -40.77 27.85 -17.74
N PRO A 4 -40.33 28.09 -16.48
CA PRO A 4 -38.97 28.62 -16.21
C PRO A 4 -38.41 28.14 -14.84
N ILE A 5 -37.18 28.40 -14.37
CA ILE A 5 -35.85 28.80 -14.90
C ILE A 5 -34.80 28.31 -13.87
N PRO A 6 -33.54 28.00 -14.23
CA PRO A 6 -32.55 27.50 -13.28
C PRO A 6 -31.96 28.59 -12.36
N PHE A 7 -31.63 28.22 -11.12
CA PHE A 7 -30.80 29.03 -10.22
C PHE A 7 -29.32 28.69 -10.39
N LEU A 8 -28.49 29.74 -10.47
CA LEU A 8 -27.04 29.69 -10.69
C LEU A 8 -26.26 29.79 -9.37
N SER A 9 -25.03 29.26 -9.40
CA SER A 9 -23.88 29.62 -8.54
C SER A 9 -23.97 29.24 -7.04
N ALA A 10 -22.90 28.78 -6.37
CA ALA A 10 -21.53 29.28 -6.49
C ALA A 10 -20.46 28.26 -6.04
N LEU A 11 -19.31 28.27 -6.73
CA LEU A 11 -18.07 27.64 -6.26
C LEU A 11 -17.64 28.25 -4.92
N ARG A 12 -17.08 27.43 -4.03
CA ARG A 12 -16.23 27.91 -2.93
C ARG A 12 -14.92 27.14 -2.84
N LEU A 13 -13.98 27.56 -3.68
CA LEU A 13 -12.59 27.13 -3.66
C LEU A 13 -11.94 27.58 -2.34
N ALA A 14 -11.32 26.65 -1.60
CA ALA A 14 -10.64 26.94 -0.34
C ALA A 14 -9.29 26.21 -0.25
N SER A 15 -8.32 26.67 -1.06
CA SER A 15 -6.93 26.23 -0.96
C SER A 15 -6.29 26.69 0.36
N ARG A 16 -5.63 25.78 1.08
CA ARG A 16 -4.72 26.10 2.18
C ARG A 16 -3.47 25.21 2.13
N ARG A 17 -2.38 25.77 1.58
CA ARG A 17 -1.00 25.34 1.85
C ARG A 17 -0.59 25.71 3.30
N THR A 18 0.65 25.35 3.67
CA THR A 18 1.40 25.54 4.94
C THR A 18 1.39 24.30 5.85
N THR A 19 2.51 23.83 6.42
CA THR A 19 3.90 24.31 6.39
C THR A 19 4.89 23.16 6.61
N SER A 20 6.10 23.28 6.02
CA SER A 20 7.25 22.41 6.32
C SER A 20 7.69 22.56 7.78
N SER A 21 8.13 21.47 8.41
CA SER A 21 8.78 21.47 9.73
C SER A 21 10.09 20.68 9.65
N LEU A 22 11.17 21.29 10.16
CA LEU A 22 12.54 20.77 10.08
C LEU A 22 13.04 20.24 11.45
N ARG A 23 13.98 19.29 11.37
CA ARG A 23 14.76 18.62 12.43
C ARG A 23 15.03 19.40 13.74
N PRO A 24 15.22 18.66 14.85
CA PRO A 24 16.57 18.48 15.44
C PRO A 24 16.96 16.99 15.49
N LEU A 25 18.20 16.56 15.19
CA LEU A 25 19.50 16.69 15.90
C LEU A 25 19.67 15.79 17.14
N LEU A 26 20.83 15.12 17.20
CA LEU A 26 21.19 14.03 18.11
C LEU A 26 21.48 14.48 19.56
N PRO A 27 21.49 13.51 20.50
CA PRO A 27 22.71 13.24 21.28
C PRO A 27 23.18 11.78 21.04
N ALA A 28 24.44 11.50 20.72
CA ALA A 28 25.68 11.73 21.49
C ALA A 28 25.91 10.71 22.63
N ALA A 29 26.57 9.61 22.25
CA ALA A 29 27.54 8.81 23.01
C ALA A 29 27.35 8.52 24.51
N GLN A 30 27.42 7.23 24.86
CA GLN A 30 28.20 6.79 26.02
C GLN A 30 28.99 5.51 25.70
N ARG A 31 30.25 5.47 26.16
CA ARG A 31 31.23 4.41 25.86
C ARG A 31 31.43 3.51 27.07
N ARG A 32 31.71 2.23 26.80
CA ARG A 32 32.54 1.28 27.57
C ARG A 32 32.42 1.27 29.10
N ALA A 33 32.04 0.11 29.63
CA ALA A 33 32.72 -0.46 30.79
C ALA A 33 33.27 -1.85 30.41
N LEU A 34 34.58 -2.05 30.55
CA LEU A 34 35.20 -3.36 30.56
C LEU A 34 35.36 -3.75 32.03
N ALA A 35 34.75 -4.86 32.46
CA ALA A 35 34.93 -5.41 33.79
C ALA A 35 35.57 -6.80 33.68
N SER A 36 36.90 -6.84 33.80
CA SER A 36 37.63 -8.08 34.01
C SER A 36 37.50 -8.48 35.49
N VAL A 37 36.79 -9.58 35.78
CA VAL A 37 36.84 -10.24 37.09
C VAL A 37 37.46 -11.62 36.88
N THR A 38 38.48 -11.91 37.69
CA THR A 38 39.30 -13.12 37.58
C THR A 38 38.89 -14.16 38.62
N THR A 39 39.11 -15.43 38.28
CA THR A 39 39.35 -16.57 39.20
C THR A 39 38.31 -16.86 40.29
N GLN A 40 37.61 -17.99 40.15
CA GLN A 40 37.86 -19.15 41.03
C GLN A 40 37.54 -20.46 40.31
N HIS A 41 38.52 -21.37 40.24
CA HIS A 41 38.27 -22.76 39.90
C HIS A 41 37.87 -23.52 41.16
N ASN A 42 36.65 -24.05 41.19
CA ASN A 42 36.23 -24.99 42.22
C ASN A 42 35.66 -26.23 41.54
N PHE A 43 36.39 -27.35 41.60
CA PHE A 43 36.00 -28.63 41.00
C PHE A 43 35.51 -29.59 42.10
N PRO A 44 34.20 -29.69 42.37
CA PRO A 44 33.66 -30.80 43.14
C PRO A 44 33.59 -32.07 42.29
N THR A 45 33.94 -33.19 42.92
CA THR A 45 34.11 -34.51 42.29
C THR A 45 32.85 -35.04 41.61
N ARG A 46 33.06 -35.61 40.41
CA ARG A 46 32.15 -36.40 39.57
C ARG A 46 31.23 -37.35 40.34
N ALA A 47 29.91 -37.07 40.31
CA ALA A 47 28.85 -38.07 40.48
C ALA A 47 28.29 -38.45 39.09
N PRO A 48 27.82 -39.69 38.87
CA PRO A 48 27.20 -40.09 37.61
C PRO A 48 25.79 -39.47 37.50
N ALA A 49 25.65 -38.44 36.67
CA ALA A 49 24.35 -37.86 36.36
C ALA A 49 23.50 -38.84 35.55
N ALA A 50 22.22 -38.99 35.92
CA ALA A 50 21.23 -39.67 35.10
C ALA A 50 21.07 -38.94 33.74
N PRO A 51 20.70 -39.65 32.65
CA PRO A 51 20.52 -39.02 31.35
C PRO A 51 19.38 -37.99 31.40
N VAL A 52 19.74 -36.71 31.34
CA VAL A 52 18.77 -35.62 31.15
C VAL A 52 18.12 -35.77 29.76
N PRO A 53 16.79 -35.63 29.64
CA PRO A 53 16.15 -35.58 28.34
C PRO A 53 16.69 -34.38 27.55
N ILE A 54 17.29 -34.64 26.39
CA ILE A 54 17.67 -33.58 25.46
C ILE A 54 16.36 -32.93 25.00
N PRO A 55 16.12 -31.63 25.25
CA PRO A 55 14.95 -30.97 24.68
C PRO A 55 15.09 -31.03 23.16
N ASN A 56 14.19 -31.76 22.52
CA ASN A 56 14.20 -31.93 21.08
C ASN A 56 13.83 -30.59 20.44
N TYR A 57 14.83 -29.80 20.04
CA TYR A 57 14.68 -28.58 19.24
C TYR A 57 14.29 -28.93 17.79
N ALA A 58 13.32 -29.83 17.63
CA ALA A 58 12.71 -30.12 16.35
C ALA A 58 11.98 -28.88 15.86
N ASN A 59 12.35 -28.44 14.66
CA ASN A 59 11.52 -27.60 13.81
C ASN A 59 11.05 -26.27 14.44
N ARG A 60 12.01 -25.43 14.85
CA ARG A 60 11.81 -24.00 14.59
C ARG A 60 12.01 -23.79 13.09
N ALA A 61 10.95 -24.07 12.33
CA ALA A 61 10.94 -23.86 10.89
C ALA A 61 11.39 -22.43 10.58
N PHE A 62 12.23 -22.28 9.54
CA PHE A 62 12.62 -20.99 9.02
C PHE A 62 11.38 -20.33 8.39
N ALA A 63 10.58 -19.66 9.20
CA ALA A 63 9.63 -18.68 8.70
C ALA A 63 10.42 -17.61 7.94
N SER A 64 10.13 -17.44 6.65
CA SER A 64 10.84 -16.53 5.75
C SER A 64 10.99 -15.16 6.40
N SER A 65 12.23 -14.71 6.56
CA SER A 65 12.62 -13.68 7.54
C SER A 65 12.34 -12.24 7.09
N SER A 66 11.19 -12.01 6.48
CA SER A 66 10.65 -10.69 6.12
C SER A 66 9.83 -10.07 7.25
N GLY A 67 9.10 -10.91 8.01
CA GLY A 67 8.17 -10.45 9.06
C GLY A 67 6.87 -9.84 8.54
N ARG A 68 6.72 -9.69 7.22
CA ARG A 68 5.49 -9.31 6.52
C ARG A 68 4.57 -10.51 6.33
N SER A 69 3.25 -10.30 6.35
CA SER A 69 2.30 -11.35 5.98
C SER A 69 2.18 -11.48 4.45
N PRO A 70 1.71 -12.62 3.92
CA PRO A 70 1.37 -12.72 2.50
C PRO A 70 0.32 -11.68 2.05
N ALA A 71 -0.55 -11.24 2.97
CA ALA A 71 -1.51 -10.17 2.70
C ALA A 71 -0.85 -8.80 2.55
N ASP A 72 0.26 -8.54 3.27
CA ASP A 72 1.04 -7.31 3.09
C ASP A 72 1.76 -7.29 1.74
N GLU A 73 2.32 -8.41 1.29
CA GLU A 73 2.96 -8.51 -0.04
C GLU A 73 1.96 -8.25 -1.18
N ILE A 74 0.76 -8.83 -1.08
CA ILE A 74 -0.34 -8.58 -2.03
C ILE A 74 -0.83 -7.12 -1.93
N ALA A 75 -0.96 -6.57 -0.72
CA ALA A 75 -1.38 -5.18 -0.53
C ALA A 75 -0.35 -4.17 -1.07
N GLU A 76 0.95 -4.44 -0.95
CA GLU A 76 2.01 -3.63 -1.54
C GLU A 76 1.92 -3.64 -3.08
N ARG A 77 1.71 -4.82 -3.70
CA ARG A 77 1.48 -4.95 -5.14
C ARG A 77 0.24 -4.18 -5.62
N LEU A 78 -0.90 -4.34 -4.94
CA LEU A 78 -2.15 -3.63 -5.27
C LEU A 78 -2.01 -2.11 -5.10
N GLN A 79 -1.27 -1.65 -4.08
CA GLN A 79 -1.00 -0.24 -3.85
C GLN A 79 -0.06 0.35 -4.91
N GLN A 80 0.87 -0.44 -5.45
CA GLN A 80 1.72 -0.04 -6.57
C GLN A 80 0.92 0.06 -7.88
N MET A 81 0.14 -0.98 -8.23
CA MET A 81 -0.73 -0.96 -9.41
C MET A 81 -1.74 0.19 -9.36
N TYR A 82 -2.35 0.48 -8.20
CA TYR A 82 -3.24 1.63 -8.03
C TYR A 82 -2.52 2.97 -8.22
N ALA A 83 -1.24 3.09 -7.87
CA ALA A 83 -0.47 4.31 -8.14
C ALA A 83 -0.23 4.48 -9.64
N GLU A 84 0.19 3.42 -10.33
CA GLU A 84 0.38 3.37 -11.78
C GLU A 84 -0.92 3.71 -12.53
N THR A 85 -2.05 3.04 -12.24
CA THR A 85 -3.35 3.40 -12.86
C THR A 85 -3.74 4.86 -12.62
N LYS A 86 -3.35 5.44 -11.49
CA LYS A 86 -3.71 6.82 -11.13
C LYS A 86 -2.81 7.85 -11.83
N ASP A 87 -1.52 7.56 -12.00
CA ASP A 87 -0.60 8.44 -12.72
C ASP A 87 -0.98 8.48 -14.22
N GLU A 88 -1.30 7.34 -14.82
CA GLU A 88 -1.85 7.22 -16.18
C GLU A 88 -3.22 7.93 -16.33
N PHE A 89 -4.10 7.84 -15.33
CA PHE A 89 -5.35 8.62 -15.32
C PHE A 89 -5.09 10.13 -15.28
N GLU A 90 -4.09 10.60 -14.53
CA GLU A 90 -3.71 12.03 -14.52
C GLU A 90 -3.19 12.48 -15.89
N ILE A 91 -2.41 11.66 -16.59
CA ILE A 91 -1.99 11.91 -17.99
C ILE A 91 -3.23 12.01 -18.90
N ALA A 92 -4.17 11.06 -18.81
CA ALA A 92 -5.39 11.06 -19.63
C ALA A 92 -6.32 12.25 -19.36
N VAL A 93 -6.37 12.75 -18.11
CA VAL A 93 -7.07 14.00 -17.78
C VAL A 93 -6.37 15.19 -18.45
N GLU A 94 -5.05 15.35 -18.25
CA GLU A 94 -4.29 16.47 -18.83
C GLU A 94 -4.37 16.52 -20.35
N SER A 95 -4.26 15.36 -21.03
CA SER A 95 -4.31 15.30 -22.50
C SER A 95 -5.73 15.52 -23.04
N THR A 96 -6.77 15.05 -22.34
CA THR A 96 -8.17 15.36 -22.67
C THR A 96 -8.45 16.86 -22.52
N GLU A 97 -8.04 17.49 -21.41
CA GLU A 97 -8.24 18.93 -21.19
C GLU A 97 -7.43 19.82 -22.16
N ALA A 98 -6.29 19.32 -22.64
CA ALA A 98 -5.51 19.97 -23.69
C ALA A 98 -6.06 19.77 -25.12
N ASN A 99 -7.10 18.94 -25.30
CA ASN A 99 -7.57 18.43 -26.60
C ASN A 99 -6.40 17.89 -27.46
N ALA A 100 -5.54 17.09 -26.84
CA ALA A 100 -4.36 16.51 -27.48
C ALA A 100 -4.76 15.39 -28.45
N VAL A 101 -3.99 15.22 -29.52
CA VAL A 101 -4.22 14.17 -30.54
C VAL A 101 -4.23 12.75 -29.94
N TYR A 102 -3.47 12.53 -28.87
CA TYR A 102 -3.34 11.25 -28.17
C TYR A 102 -4.31 11.07 -26.99
N ALA A 103 -5.21 12.02 -26.74
CA ALA A 103 -6.11 11.98 -25.58
C ALA A 103 -7.03 10.74 -25.55
N GLN A 104 -7.34 10.16 -26.72
CA GLN A 104 -8.06 8.89 -26.79
C GLN A 104 -7.17 7.72 -26.34
N ASP A 105 -5.95 7.64 -26.86
CA ASP A 105 -4.99 6.58 -26.55
C ASP A 105 -4.65 6.57 -25.04
N ASP A 106 -4.46 7.74 -24.42
CA ASP A 106 -4.18 7.85 -22.98
C ASP A 106 -5.34 7.36 -22.10
N ARG A 107 -6.59 7.64 -22.51
CA ARG A 107 -7.79 7.09 -21.84
C ARG A 107 -7.90 5.58 -22.01
N ASP A 108 -7.53 5.06 -23.17
CA ASP A 108 -7.53 3.62 -23.45
C ASP A 108 -6.47 2.88 -22.62
N VAL A 109 -5.25 3.43 -22.51
CA VAL A 109 -4.19 2.93 -21.60
C VAL A 109 -4.65 2.94 -20.14
N THR A 110 -5.30 4.02 -19.70
CA THR A 110 -5.88 4.11 -18.34
C THR A 110 -6.91 3.00 -18.09
N ARG A 111 -7.76 2.71 -19.08
CA ARG A 111 -8.78 1.65 -18.99
C ARG A 111 -8.14 0.27 -18.87
N GLU A 112 -7.09 0.00 -19.65
CA GLU A 112 -6.33 -1.27 -19.58
C GLU A 112 -5.66 -1.46 -18.21
N GLU A 113 -5.04 -0.42 -17.65
CA GLU A 113 -4.38 -0.54 -16.34
C GLU A 113 -5.39 -0.67 -15.20
N LEU A 114 -6.55 -0.01 -15.30
CA LEU A 114 -7.67 -0.21 -14.37
C LEU A 114 -8.23 -1.63 -14.44
N GLU A 115 -8.31 -2.24 -15.63
CA GLU A 115 -8.72 -3.64 -15.78
C GLU A 115 -7.71 -4.59 -15.13
N LYS A 116 -6.40 -4.37 -15.32
CA LYS A 116 -5.33 -5.15 -14.65
C LYS A 116 -5.45 -5.03 -13.13
N LEU A 117 -5.69 -3.84 -12.59
CA LEU A 117 -5.88 -3.60 -11.17
C LEU A 117 -7.14 -4.29 -10.62
N LYS A 118 -8.28 -4.19 -11.32
CA LYS A 118 -9.54 -4.87 -10.95
C LYS A 118 -9.35 -6.38 -10.89
N LYS A 119 -8.73 -6.96 -11.92
CA LYS A 119 -8.42 -8.39 -11.98
C LYS A 119 -7.48 -8.85 -10.86
N ALA A 120 -6.42 -8.08 -10.58
CA ALA A 120 -5.50 -8.39 -9.49
C ALA A 120 -6.18 -8.31 -8.11
N TRP A 121 -7.13 -7.40 -7.93
CA TRP A 121 -7.96 -7.33 -6.71
C TRP A 121 -8.91 -8.52 -6.60
N GLU A 122 -9.59 -8.90 -7.68
CA GLU A 122 -10.50 -10.04 -7.74
C GLU A 122 -9.76 -11.36 -7.40
N GLU A 123 -8.63 -11.62 -8.06
CA GLU A 123 -7.74 -12.76 -7.75
C GLU A 123 -7.31 -12.78 -6.28
N ALA A 124 -6.96 -11.62 -5.72
CA ALA A 124 -6.55 -11.47 -4.33
C ALA A 124 -7.68 -11.72 -3.31
N ILE A 125 -8.95 -11.64 -3.71
CA ILE A 125 -10.11 -11.91 -2.83
C ILE A 125 -10.87 -13.20 -3.16
N GLU A 126 -10.48 -13.94 -4.20
CA GLU A 126 -11.16 -15.18 -4.62
C GLU A 126 -10.90 -16.34 -3.64
N GLY A 127 -9.69 -16.44 -3.08
CA GLY A 127 -9.31 -17.49 -2.12
C GLY A 127 -9.97 -17.39 -0.74
N GLU A 128 -9.94 -18.47 0.04
CA GLU A 128 -10.46 -18.52 1.42
C GLU A 128 -9.34 -18.44 2.46
N GLY A 129 -9.52 -17.66 3.54
CA GLY A 129 -8.61 -17.64 4.69
C GLY A 129 -8.31 -16.23 5.24
N GLU A 130 -7.37 -16.17 6.19
CA GLU A 130 -7.00 -14.94 6.92
C GLU A 130 -6.54 -13.82 5.97
N VAL A 131 -5.73 -14.16 4.96
CA VAL A 131 -5.26 -13.23 3.91
C VAL A 131 -6.42 -12.52 3.20
N GLN A 132 -7.46 -13.27 2.83
CA GLN A 132 -8.65 -12.72 2.17
C GLN A 132 -9.40 -11.74 3.10
N THR A 133 -9.53 -12.09 4.38
CA THR A 133 -10.22 -11.23 5.37
C THR A 133 -9.42 -9.97 5.69
N GLU A 134 -8.09 -10.05 5.77
CA GLU A 134 -7.21 -8.90 5.95
C GLU A 134 -7.30 -7.96 4.75
N LEU A 135 -7.25 -8.50 3.52
CA LEU A 135 -7.37 -7.72 2.29
C LEU A 135 -8.74 -7.05 2.15
N LYS A 136 -9.83 -7.77 2.43
CA LYS A 136 -11.21 -7.20 2.45
C LYS A 136 -11.38 -6.11 3.52
N GLY A 137 -10.59 -6.14 4.60
CA GLY A 137 -10.53 -5.07 5.60
C GLY A 137 -9.82 -3.79 5.12
N ARG A 138 -9.08 -3.84 4.01
CA ARG A 138 -8.38 -2.69 3.42
C ARG A 138 -9.27 -1.99 2.39
N ALA A 139 -9.14 -0.67 2.29
CA ALA A 139 -10.01 0.18 1.47
C ALA A 139 -9.81 0.07 -0.07
N PHE A 140 -9.24 -1.02 -0.58
CA PHE A 140 -8.93 -1.18 -2.01
C PHE A 140 -10.20 -1.22 -2.88
N ALA A 141 -11.21 -2.01 -2.52
CA ALA A 141 -12.46 -2.09 -3.27
C ALA A 141 -13.14 -0.72 -3.48
N GLN A 142 -13.11 0.14 -2.45
CA GLN A 142 -13.68 1.49 -2.54
C GLN A 142 -12.84 2.40 -3.44
N ARG A 143 -11.51 2.40 -3.30
CA ARG A 143 -10.60 3.20 -4.13
C ARG A 143 -10.66 2.82 -5.61
N ILE A 144 -10.71 1.52 -5.91
CA ILE A 144 -10.83 1.01 -7.28
C ILE A 144 -12.17 1.47 -7.89
N LYS A 145 -13.27 1.40 -7.12
CA LYS A 145 -14.58 1.90 -7.55
C LYS A 145 -14.61 3.42 -7.74
N GLU A 146 -13.93 4.19 -6.89
CA GLU A 146 -13.79 5.64 -7.04
C GLU A 146 -13.03 6.00 -8.33
N LEU A 147 -11.92 5.30 -8.62
CA LEU A 147 -11.14 5.47 -9.84
C LEU A 147 -11.92 5.05 -11.09
N GLU A 148 -12.67 3.94 -11.04
CA GLU A 148 -13.56 3.51 -12.13
C GLU A 148 -14.63 4.56 -12.45
N ASN A 149 -15.29 5.13 -11.44
CA ASN A 149 -16.24 6.22 -11.65
C ASN A 149 -15.57 7.48 -12.23
N ALA A 150 -14.31 7.76 -11.87
CA ALA A 150 -13.56 8.90 -12.38
C ALA A 150 -13.18 8.72 -13.86
N VAL A 151 -12.76 7.51 -14.26
CA VAL A 151 -12.50 7.15 -15.67
C VAL A 151 -13.78 7.28 -16.50
N VAL A 152 -14.91 6.74 -16.03
CA VAL A 152 -16.20 6.86 -16.73
C VAL A 152 -16.65 8.32 -16.86
N ALA A 153 -16.43 9.16 -15.83
CA ALA A 153 -16.74 10.59 -15.90
C ALA A 153 -15.84 11.35 -16.90
N LEU A 154 -14.56 10.97 -17.01
CA LEU A 154 -13.63 11.53 -17.99
C LEU A 154 -14.05 11.14 -19.44
N GLU A 155 -14.42 9.89 -19.66
CA GLU A 155 -14.93 9.42 -20.96
C GLU A 155 -16.21 10.15 -21.38
N GLN A 156 -17.15 10.33 -20.45
CA GLN A 156 -18.38 11.09 -20.69
C GLN A 156 -18.08 12.54 -21.09
N LYS A 157 -17.24 13.24 -20.32
CA LYS A 157 -16.79 14.61 -20.63
C LYS A 157 -16.14 14.67 -22.02
N ALA A 158 -15.24 13.75 -22.34
CA ALA A 158 -14.58 13.71 -23.65
C ALA A 158 -15.58 13.55 -24.81
N THR A 159 -16.66 12.77 -24.63
CA THR A 159 -17.72 12.64 -25.65
C THR A 159 -18.66 13.84 -25.75
N GLU A 160 -18.75 14.69 -24.72
CA GLU A 160 -19.53 15.93 -24.74
C GLU A 160 -18.75 17.12 -25.33
N GLU A 161 -17.42 17.09 -25.28
CA GLU A 161 -16.52 18.13 -25.80
C GLU A 161 -16.06 17.90 -27.27
N SER A 162 -16.51 16.79 -27.90
CA SER A 162 -16.18 16.38 -29.28
C SER A 162 -17.23 16.77 -30.33
#